data_AF-A0A1J9S794-F1
#
_entry.id   AF-A0A1J9S794-F1
#
_cell.length_a   1.000
_cell.length_b   1.000
_cell.length_c   1.000
_cell.angle_alpha   90.00
_cell.angle_beta   90.00
_cell.angle_gamma   90.00
#
_symmetry.space_group_name_H-M   'P 1'
#
loop_
_entity.id
_entity.type
_entity.pdbx_description
1 polymer ?
#
loop_
_entity_poly.entity_id
_entity_poly.type
_entity_poly.pdbx_seq_one_letter_code
_entity_poly.pdbx_strand_id
1 'polypeptide(L)'
;MKLSAVFATLTALAGEATAKAVFAHFIVGNVYETYTTDKWTSDIQLAQASGIDGFVLNIATPLSEDLRTQIAAAFTAANDLASDFKCFFSFDYLGGSGAWDYEDIISLMTEYGSNYAYQKATRDGTSLPFVSTFEGGAYASNWTTIKSEVDVYLVPDWTGSGSDVVKANIDAGASIDGFFSWDMWPEGANDMTTTPDTTWQGILGDKDYMMGVSPWFFTDLEGYGKQRLWRGDDLWAQRWDQVMEVDPEWVEIVTWNDYGESHYIGPIWEAGIPQDTANNADARWYVEGMGHQHWRDLLPYYIARYKNGEAPEVTEEKISWWYRLTPKAAGTTDVTGNDCSYQTCLDPNDIVQDEVFFTALISDASNTNVVVQIGDNDAVSHAATAVGPNHFSQAFNGQLGNVTFSIVRNDETVLTGTGYAIVAEPANGERNYNAYVGGVPDTYDEL
;
A
#
# COMPACT_ATOMS: atom_id res chain seq x y z
N MET A 1 -52.25 -36.16 -27.47
CA MET A 1 -51.36 -35.00 -27.69
C MET A 1 -50.35 -34.98 -26.57
N LYS A 2 -49.08 -35.18 -26.90
CA LYS A 2 -47.96 -35.24 -25.95
C LYS A 2 -47.60 -33.80 -25.54
N LEU A 3 -47.64 -33.50 -24.24
CA LEU A 3 -46.95 -32.33 -23.69
C LEU A 3 -45.46 -32.69 -23.62
N SER A 4 -44.65 -32.08 -24.49
CA SER A 4 -43.20 -32.15 -24.39
C SER A 4 -42.72 -31.14 -23.36
N ALA A 5 -42.02 -31.65 -22.35
CA ALA A 5 -41.20 -30.91 -21.44
C ALA A 5 -40.03 -30.26 -22.19
N VAL A 6 -39.76 -28.98 -21.92
CA VAL A 6 -38.48 -28.34 -22.17
C VAL A 6 -38.06 -27.71 -20.85
N PHE A 7 -37.34 -28.49 -20.05
CA PHE A 7 -36.44 -27.96 -19.05
C PHE A 7 -35.19 -27.50 -19.81
N ALA A 8 -34.99 -26.19 -19.92
CA ALA A 8 -33.71 -25.64 -20.31
C ALA A 8 -32.82 -25.62 -19.06
N THR A 9 -31.97 -26.61 -18.92
CA THR A 9 -30.78 -26.56 -18.06
C THR A 9 -29.85 -25.49 -18.62
N LEU A 10 -29.87 -24.28 -18.04
CA LEU A 10 -28.69 -23.42 -18.05
C LEU A 10 -27.72 -24.02 -17.05
N THR A 11 -26.84 -24.90 -17.54
CA THR A 11 -25.56 -25.15 -16.88
C THR A 11 -24.76 -23.87 -17.04
N ALA A 12 -24.82 -22.99 -16.03
CA ALA A 12 -23.82 -21.95 -15.88
C ALA A 12 -22.49 -22.67 -15.65
N LEU A 13 -21.66 -22.73 -16.69
CA LEU A 13 -20.21 -22.75 -16.50
C LEU A 13 -19.85 -21.37 -15.93
N ALA A 14 -20.15 -21.15 -14.66
CA ALA A 14 -19.46 -20.15 -13.88
C ALA A 14 -18.05 -20.72 -13.71
N GLY A 15 -17.10 -20.26 -14.51
CA GLY A 15 -15.71 -20.32 -14.08
C GLY A 15 -15.65 -19.65 -12.71
N GLU A 16 -14.93 -20.26 -11.78
CA GLU A 16 -14.65 -19.68 -10.46
C GLU A 16 -13.83 -18.41 -10.69
N ALA A 17 -14.49 -17.29 -10.94
CA ALA A 17 -13.86 -15.99 -10.84
C ALA A 17 -13.72 -15.70 -9.35
N THR A 18 -12.55 -15.94 -8.80
CA THR A 18 -12.16 -15.37 -7.51
C THR A 18 -12.32 -13.85 -7.65
N ALA A 19 -13.17 -13.23 -6.84
CA ALA A 19 -13.39 -11.80 -6.95
C ALA A 19 -12.10 -11.06 -6.56
N LYS A 20 -11.64 -10.16 -7.44
CA LYS A 20 -10.53 -9.24 -7.15
C LYS A 20 -10.78 -8.50 -5.85
N ALA A 21 -9.74 -8.35 -5.03
CA ALA A 21 -9.81 -7.59 -3.78
C ALA A 21 -8.54 -6.77 -3.57
N VAL A 22 -8.70 -5.68 -2.82
CA VAL A 22 -7.60 -4.80 -2.43
C VAL A 22 -7.50 -4.75 -0.92
N PHE A 23 -6.33 -5.07 -0.38
CA PHE A 23 -6.06 -5.04 1.06
C PHE A 23 -5.06 -3.94 1.40
N ALA A 24 -4.98 -3.56 2.67
CA ALA A 24 -3.92 -2.69 3.17
C ALA A 24 -3.15 -3.36 4.32
N HIS A 25 -1.82 -3.32 4.22
CA HIS A 25 -0.91 -3.88 5.20
C HIS A 25 -0.91 -3.05 6.48
N PHE A 26 -1.23 -3.67 7.60
CA PHE A 26 -1.40 -3.02 8.90
C PHE A 26 -0.40 -3.59 9.89
N ILE A 27 0.55 -2.77 10.34
CA ILE A 27 1.53 -3.11 11.37
C ILE A 27 0.84 -3.11 12.73
N VAL A 28 0.50 -4.29 13.25
CA VAL A 28 -0.22 -4.41 14.53
C VAL A 28 0.65 -3.98 15.71
N GLY A 29 1.98 -4.13 15.59
CA GLY A 29 2.94 -3.65 16.58
C GLY A 29 2.85 -2.14 16.85
N ASN A 30 2.42 -1.34 15.88
CA ASN A 30 2.30 0.11 16.02
C ASN A 30 1.05 0.55 16.80
N VAL A 31 0.20 -0.39 17.25
CA VAL A 31 -1.07 -0.09 17.91
C VAL A 31 -1.26 -0.82 19.23
N TYR A 32 -0.21 -1.38 19.84
CA TYR A 32 -0.32 -2.04 21.15
C TYR A 32 -0.83 -1.11 22.24
N GLU A 33 -0.34 0.14 22.27
CA GLU A 33 -0.69 1.08 23.32
C GLU A 33 -1.89 1.94 22.94
N THR A 34 -2.92 1.92 23.79
CA THR A 34 -4.05 2.87 23.78
C THR A 34 -4.93 2.89 22.52
N TYR A 35 -4.73 1.96 21.58
CA TYR A 35 -5.57 1.80 20.40
C TYR A 35 -6.80 0.94 20.74
N THR A 36 -7.98 1.55 20.61
CA THR A 36 -9.25 0.96 21.04
C THR A 36 -10.00 0.30 19.88
N THR A 37 -11.00 -0.52 20.18
CA THR A 37 -11.94 -1.06 19.18
C THR A 37 -12.64 0.05 18.39
N ASP A 38 -12.96 1.18 19.02
CA ASP A 38 -13.53 2.35 18.31
C ASP A 38 -12.55 2.91 17.29
N LYS A 39 -11.25 2.98 17.63
CA LYS A 39 -10.23 3.45 16.70
C LYS A 39 -10.01 2.47 15.55
N TRP A 40 -10.01 1.15 15.82
CA TRP A 40 -10.07 0.13 14.76
C TRP A 40 -11.29 0.33 13.86
N THR A 41 -12.46 0.61 14.45
CA THR A 41 -13.70 0.85 13.71
C THR A 41 -13.56 2.04 12.77
N SER A 42 -13.01 3.17 13.26
CA SER A 42 -12.76 4.35 12.43
C SER A 42 -11.80 4.06 11.28
N ASP A 43 -10.69 3.36 11.53
CA ASP A 43 -9.72 3.04 10.47
C ASP A 43 -10.31 2.07 9.44
N ILE A 44 -11.12 1.09 9.86
CA ILE A 44 -11.87 0.23 8.93
C ILE A 44 -12.83 1.06 8.07
N GLN A 45 -13.58 2.00 8.67
CA GLN A 45 -14.51 2.86 7.91
C GLN A 45 -13.78 3.73 6.88
N LEU A 46 -12.63 4.28 7.23
CA LEU A 46 -11.78 5.05 6.29
C LEU A 46 -11.24 4.17 5.16
N ALA A 47 -10.80 2.94 5.48
CA ALA A 47 -10.34 1.99 4.48
C ALA A 47 -11.48 1.61 3.51
N GLN A 48 -12.68 1.31 4.04
CA GLN A 48 -13.87 1.06 3.23
C GLN A 48 -14.25 2.24 2.34
N ALA A 49 -14.22 3.46 2.87
CA ALA A 49 -14.48 4.68 2.10
C ALA A 49 -13.46 4.89 0.97
N SER A 50 -12.23 4.39 1.15
CA SER A 50 -11.18 4.39 0.13
C SER A 50 -11.34 3.27 -0.91
N GLY A 51 -12.29 2.34 -0.73
CA GLY A 51 -12.49 1.17 -1.58
C GLY A 51 -11.70 -0.07 -1.17
N ILE A 52 -10.97 -0.02 -0.06
CA ILE A 52 -10.17 -1.15 0.45
C ILE A 52 -11.09 -2.19 1.10
N ASP A 53 -10.87 -3.46 0.76
CA ASP A 53 -11.69 -4.61 1.16
C ASP A 53 -11.27 -5.22 2.50
N GLY A 54 -10.05 -4.96 2.96
CA GLY A 54 -9.58 -5.53 4.21
C GLY A 54 -8.21 -5.07 4.69
N PHE A 55 -7.88 -5.45 5.91
CA PHE A 55 -6.55 -5.28 6.49
C PHE A 55 -5.77 -6.59 6.53
N VAL A 56 -4.52 -6.50 6.11
CA VAL A 56 -3.51 -7.55 6.31
C VAL A 56 -2.82 -7.26 7.63
N LEU A 57 -3.19 -7.99 8.68
CA LEU A 57 -2.64 -7.82 10.01
C LEU A 57 -1.22 -8.40 10.03
N ASN A 58 -0.21 -7.54 9.85
CA ASN A 58 1.18 -7.88 10.06
C ASN A 58 1.45 -8.04 11.55
N ILE A 59 1.82 -9.26 11.91
CA ILE A 59 2.04 -9.66 13.30
C ILE A 59 3.44 -10.27 13.44
N ALA A 60 4.18 -9.80 14.45
CA ALA A 60 5.53 -10.22 14.75
C ALA A 60 5.61 -11.00 16.07
N THR A 61 6.68 -11.77 16.25
CA THR A 61 6.90 -12.56 17.47
C THR A 61 7.37 -11.69 18.66
N PRO A 62 7.22 -12.16 19.92
CA PRO A 62 6.47 -13.34 20.34
C PRO A 62 4.96 -13.08 20.33
N LEU A 63 4.15 -14.15 20.40
CA LEU A 63 2.70 -14.05 20.58
C LEU A 63 2.33 -13.56 21.99
N SER A 64 2.46 -12.25 22.20
CA SER A 64 2.23 -11.58 23.48
C SER A 64 0.74 -11.34 23.75
N GLU A 65 0.44 -10.96 25.00
CA GLU A 65 -0.93 -10.57 25.39
C GLU A 65 -1.37 -9.27 24.69
N ASP A 66 -0.46 -8.32 24.49
CA ASP A 66 -0.75 -7.07 23.79
C ASP A 66 -1.08 -7.33 22.31
N LEU A 67 -0.35 -8.23 21.66
CA LEU A 67 -0.64 -8.67 20.31
C LEU A 67 -2.01 -9.35 20.23
N ARG A 68 -2.30 -10.29 21.14
CA ARG A 68 -3.62 -10.96 21.21
C ARG A 68 -4.75 -9.95 21.43
N THR A 69 -4.54 -8.95 22.28
CA THR A 69 -5.50 -7.89 22.56
C THR A 69 -5.83 -7.10 21.28
N GLN A 70 -4.82 -6.70 20.51
CA GLN A 70 -5.04 -5.93 19.29
C GLN A 70 -5.63 -6.78 18.15
N ILE A 71 -5.23 -8.04 18.01
CA ILE A 71 -5.89 -8.98 17.09
C ILE A 71 -7.39 -9.09 17.44
N ALA A 72 -7.72 -9.33 18.71
CA ALA A 72 -9.11 -9.44 19.15
C ALA A 72 -9.89 -8.14 18.90
N ALA A 73 -9.28 -6.97 19.13
CA ALA A 73 -9.90 -5.67 18.88
C ALA A 73 -10.20 -5.45 17.39
N ALA A 74 -9.27 -5.79 16.49
CA ALA A 74 -9.44 -5.69 15.04
C ALA A 74 -10.61 -6.56 14.55
N PHE A 75 -10.66 -7.84 14.96
CA PHE A 75 -11.76 -8.74 14.59
C PHE A 75 -13.09 -8.33 15.22
N THR A 76 -13.08 -7.78 16.44
CA THR A 76 -14.30 -7.25 17.08
C THR A 76 -14.86 -6.07 16.27
N ALA A 77 -14.02 -5.09 15.94
CA ALA A 77 -14.42 -3.93 15.13
C ALA A 77 -14.97 -4.33 13.76
N ALA A 78 -14.28 -5.24 13.05
CA ALA A 78 -14.73 -5.72 11.74
C ALA A 78 -16.07 -6.48 11.81
N ASN A 79 -16.29 -7.29 12.85
CA ASN A 79 -17.55 -8.01 13.04
C ASN A 79 -18.70 -7.07 13.46
N ASP A 80 -18.44 -6.10 14.33
CA ASP A 80 -19.44 -5.16 14.83
C ASP A 80 -19.96 -4.22 13.73
N LEU A 81 -19.10 -3.85 12.77
CA LEU A 81 -19.52 -3.12 11.57
C LEU A 81 -20.46 -3.92 10.66
N ALA A 82 -20.49 -5.26 10.79
CA ALA A 82 -21.31 -6.17 10.00
C ALA A 82 -21.22 -5.91 8.48
N SER A 83 -20.03 -5.52 8.01
CA SER A 83 -19.75 -5.23 6.61
C SER A 83 -19.03 -6.39 5.92
N ASP A 84 -18.69 -6.22 4.64
CA ASP A 84 -17.87 -7.18 3.89
C ASP A 84 -16.36 -7.00 4.14
N PHE A 85 -15.95 -6.03 4.99
CA PHE A 85 -14.54 -5.80 5.30
C PHE A 85 -13.92 -6.99 6.01
N LYS A 86 -12.72 -7.40 5.58
CA LYS A 86 -12.03 -8.59 6.10
C LYS A 86 -10.69 -8.25 6.75
N CYS A 87 -10.23 -9.14 7.61
CA CYS A 87 -8.89 -9.17 8.17
C CYS A 87 -8.26 -10.53 7.89
N PHE A 88 -6.94 -10.58 7.71
CA PHE A 88 -6.19 -11.83 7.75
C PHE A 88 -4.76 -11.61 8.24
N PHE A 89 -4.05 -12.69 8.56
CA PHE A 89 -2.72 -12.58 9.12
C PHE A 89 -1.64 -12.57 8.04
N SER A 90 -0.70 -11.64 8.17
CA SER A 90 0.66 -11.74 7.65
C SER A 90 1.59 -12.05 8.80
N PHE A 91 2.16 -13.24 8.83
CA PHE A 91 3.15 -13.63 9.83
C PHE A 91 4.52 -13.06 9.46
N ASP A 92 4.99 -12.08 10.23
CA ASP A 92 6.29 -11.44 10.03
C ASP A 92 7.42 -12.29 10.63
N TYR A 93 8.30 -12.80 9.76
CA TYR A 93 9.46 -13.62 10.12
C TYR A 93 10.73 -12.81 10.42
N LEU A 94 10.76 -11.51 10.09
CA LEU A 94 11.89 -10.62 10.35
C LEU A 94 11.65 -9.66 11.52
N GLY A 95 10.40 -9.49 11.92
CA GLY A 95 9.98 -8.65 13.03
C GLY A 95 10.14 -9.31 14.39
N GLY A 96 10.08 -8.47 15.43
CA GLY A 96 9.97 -8.94 16.81
C GLY A 96 11.21 -9.69 17.30
N SER A 97 11.02 -10.87 17.89
CA SER A 97 12.11 -11.69 18.44
C SER A 97 12.70 -12.73 17.47
N GLY A 98 12.25 -12.74 16.21
CA GLY A 98 12.68 -13.68 15.17
C GLY A 98 11.53 -14.51 14.61
N ALA A 99 11.88 -15.67 14.03
CA ALA A 99 10.94 -16.51 13.30
C ALA A 99 9.81 -17.07 14.17
N TRP A 100 8.64 -17.24 13.55
CA TRP A 100 7.46 -17.83 14.18
C TRP A 100 7.62 -19.33 14.46
N ASP A 101 7.24 -19.74 15.68
CA ASP A 101 6.98 -21.13 16.02
C ASP A 101 5.67 -21.59 15.34
N TYR A 102 5.66 -22.77 14.72
CA TYR A 102 4.50 -23.22 13.96
C TYR A 102 3.30 -23.53 14.87
N GLU A 103 3.52 -23.87 16.15
CA GLU A 103 2.46 -24.05 17.14
C GLU A 103 1.66 -22.75 17.38
N ASP A 104 2.33 -21.59 17.40
CA ASP A 104 1.66 -20.29 17.59
C ASP A 104 0.85 -19.91 16.35
N ILE A 105 1.37 -20.19 15.15
CA ILE A 105 0.61 -20.03 13.89
C ILE A 105 -0.66 -20.91 13.92
N ILE A 106 -0.51 -22.20 14.26
CA ILE A 106 -1.65 -23.13 14.38
C ILE A 106 -2.66 -22.63 15.42
N SER A 107 -2.20 -22.10 16.56
CA SER A 107 -3.06 -21.53 17.60
C SER A 107 -3.92 -20.38 17.06
N LEU A 108 -3.30 -19.41 16.40
CA LEU A 108 -4.00 -18.25 15.82
C LEU A 108 -4.96 -18.65 14.70
N MET A 109 -4.55 -19.57 13.82
CA MET A 109 -5.40 -20.06 12.74
C MET A 109 -6.59 -20.88 13.26
N THR A 110 -6.41 -21.63 14.35
CA THR A 110 -7.53 -22.34 15.02
C THR A 110 -8.53 -21.34 15.62
N GLU A 111 -8.03 -20.27 16.24
CA GLU A 111 -8.85 -19.26 16.92
C GLU A 111 -9.63 -18.37 15.94
N TYR A 112 -8.97 -17.84 14.91
CA TYR A 112 -9.54 -16.83 14.03
C TYR A 112 -9.91 -17.34 12.64
N GLY A 113 -9.35 -18.47 12.20
CA GLY A 113 -9.55 -18.96 10.85
C GLY A 113 -11.03 -19.15 10.49
N SER A 114 -11.91 -19.47 11.44
CA SER A 114 -13.35 -19.62 11.19
C SER A 114 -14.18 -18.34 11.36
N ASN A 115 -13.55 -17.21 11.73
CA ASN A 115 -14.23 -15.94 11.98
C ASN A 115 -14.86 -15.38 10.68
N TYR A 116 -16.04 -14.77 10.76
CA TYR A 116 -16.75 -14.19 9.62
C TYR A 116 -15.99 -13.04 8.96
N ALA A 117 -15.29 -12.24 9.76
CA ALA A 117 -14.42 -11.18 9.28
C ALA A 117 -13.05 -11.70 8.80
N TYR A 118 -12.77 -13.00 8.84
CA TYR A 118 -11.51 -13.55 8.32
C TYR A 118 -11.57 -13.72 6.80
N GLN A 119 -10.59 -13.17 6.07
CA GLN A 119 -10.54 -13.28 4.61
C GLN A 119 -10.46 -14.74 4.15
N LYS A 120 -11.17 -15.08 3.08
CA LYS A 120 -11.21 -16.42 2.50
C LYS A 120 -10.78 -16.40 1.04
N ALA A 121 -10.09 -17.45 0.63
CA ALA A 121 -9.87 -17.77 -0.77
C ALA A 121 -10.29 -19.21 -1.07
N THR A 122 -10.46 -19.54 -2.34
CA THR A 122 -10.98 -20.83 -2.78
C THR A 122 -9.88 -21.64 -3.45
N ARG A 123 -9.66 -22.87 -2.99
CA ARG A 123 -8.83 -23.88 -3.66
C ARG A 123 -9.68 -25.08 -3.99
N ASP A 124 -9.75 -25.46 -5.26
CA ASP A 124 -10.53 -26.62 -5.72
C ASP A 124 -11.98 -26.62 -5.18
N GLY A 125 -12.66 -25.46 -5.25
CA GLY A 125 -14.01 -25.26 -4.73
C GLY A 125 -14.16 -25.25 -3.20
N THR A 126 -13.06 -25.32 -2.45
CA THR A 126 -13.05 -25.28 -0.97
C THR A 126 -12.64 -23.90 -0.46
N SER A 127 -13.49 -23.28 0.36
CA SER A 127 -13.21 -21.98 1.00
C SER A 127 -12.29 -22.17 2.21
N LEU A 128 -11.13 -21.51 2.19
CA LEU A 128 -10.05 -21.66 3.16
C LEU A 128 -9.64 -20.29 3.75
N PRO A 129 -9.25 -20.19 5.03
CA PRO A 129 -8.64 -18.98 5.60
C PRO A 129 -7.42 -18.52 4.79
N PHE A 130 -7.43 -17.28 4.30
CA PHE A 130 -6.31 -16.67 3.58
C PHE A 130 -5.19 -16.30 4.56
N VAL A 131 -3.94 -16.66 4.25
CA VAL A 131 -2.79 -16.35 5.10
C VAL A 131 -1.62 -15.91 4.23
N SER A 132 -0.92 -14.87 4.65
CA SER A 132 0.36 -14.44 4.08
C SER A 132 1.48 -14.45 5.13
N THR A 133 2.68 -14.11 4.68
CA THR A 133 3.86 -13.91 5.51
C THR A 133 4.55 -12.63 5.06
N PHE A 134 5.36 -12.02 5.92
CA PHE A 134 6.44 -11.15 5.47
C PHE A 134 7.74 -11.92 5.64
N GLU A 135 8.40 -12.19 4.53
CA GLU A 135 9.54 -13.10 4.43
C GLU A 135 9.27 -14.50 5.03
N GLY A 136 10.35 -15.24 5.35
CA GLY A 136 10.24 -16.57 5.97
C GLY A 136 10.47 -17.75 5.03
N GLY A 137 11.05 -17.53 3.85
CA GLY A 137 11.31 -18.59 2.86
C GLY A 137 12.19 -19.73 3.38
N ALA A 138 13.07 -19.47 4.36
CA ALA A 138 13.85 -20.49 5.06
C ALA A 138 13.00 -21.47 5.90
N TYR A 139 11.76 -21.09 6.21
CA TYR A 139 10.79 -21.85 7.01
C TYR A 139 9.66 -22.44 6.16
N ALA A 140 9.79 -22.42 4.82
CA ALA A 140 8.77 -22.93 3.90
C ALA A 140 8.32 -24.38 4.20
N SER A 141 9.23 -25.23 4.68
CA SER A 141 8.91 -26.62 5.03
C SER A 141 7.95 -26.76 6.23
N ASN A 142 7.91 -25.78 7.14
CA ASN A 142 7.01 -25.79 8.31
C ASN A 142 5.53 -25.79 7.88
N TRP A 143 5.22 -25.19 6.73
CA TRP A 143 3.86 -25.11 6.21
C TRP A 143 3.25 -26.48 5.86
N THR A 144 4.08 -27.52 5.69
CA THR A 144 3.57 -28.90 5.56
C THR A 144 2.90 -29.37 6.85
N THR A 145 3.54 -29.10 8.00
CA THR A 145 3.00 -29.44 9.32
C THR A 145 1.83 -28.53 9.69
N ILE A 146 1.92 -27.23 9.41
CA ILE A 146 0.82 -26.29 9.68
C ILE A 146 -0.44 -26.73 8.92
N LYS A 147 -0.32 -27.03 7.62
CA LYS A 147 -1.44 -27.49 6.78
C LYS A 147 -1.97 -28.88 7.12
N SER A 148 -1.24 -29.70 7.90
CA SER A 148 -1.79 -30.98 8.40
C SER A 148 -2.67 -30.81 9.63
N GLU A 149 -2.58 -29.68 10.32
CA GLU A 149 -3.31 -29.40 11.56
C GLU A 149 -4.44 -28.36 11.37
N VAL A 150 -4.27 -27.41 10.43
CA VAL A 150 -5.24 -26.36 10.13
C VAL A 150 -5.39 -26.12 8.62
N ASP A 151 -6.59 -25.72 8.22
CA ASP A 151 -6.91 -25.33 6.85
C ASP A 151 -6.39 -23.91 6.55
N VAL A 152 -5.57 -23.73 5.51
CA VAL A 152 -5.12 -22.41 5.04
C VAL A 152 -4.98 -22.34 3.51
N TYR A 153 -5.23 -21.14 2.97
CA TYR A 153 -4.86 -20.68 1.63
C TYR A 153 -3.62 -19.78 1.77
N LEU A 154 -2.46 -20.30 1.39
CA LEU A 154 -1.17 -19.66 1.67
C LEU A 154 -0.67 -18.85 0.47
N VAL A 155 -0.52 -17.54 0.66
CA VAL A 155 0.04 -16.58 -0.31
C VAL A 155 1.20 -15.85 0.39
N PRO A 156 2.37 -16.49 0.51
CA PRO A 156 3.47 -15.91 1.27
C PRO A 156 4.18 -14.84 0.46
N ASP A 157 4.76 -13.86 1.15
CA ASP A 157 5.90 -13.11 0.61
C ASP A 157 7.19 -13.77 1.08
N TRP A 158 7.98 -14.29 0.13
CA TRP A 158 9.35 -14.78 0.33
C TRP A 158 10.32 -14.08 -0.63
N THR A 159 10.03 -12.84 -0.99
CA THR A 159 10.74 -12.09 -2.03
C THR A 159 12.24 -12.00 -1.75
N GLY A 160 12.64 -11.67 -0.51
CA GLY A 160 14.03 -11.56 -0.09
C GLY A 160 14.81 -12.87 -0.06
N SER A 161 14.14 -14.02 -0.16
CA SER A 161 14.82 -15.32 -0.38
C SER A 161 15.31 -15.50 -1.82
N GLY A 162 14.81 -14.69 -2.76
CA GLY A 162 15.16 -14.74 -4.18
C GLY A 162 14.36 -15.76 -4.98
N SER A 163 14.17 -15.46 -6.26
CA SER A 163 13.34 -16.25 -7.19
C SER A 163 13.74 -17.72 -7.30
N ASP A 164 15.04 -18.00 -7.26
CA ASP A 164 15.56 -19.38 -7.37
C ASP A 164 15.16 -20.24 -6.16
N VAL A 165 15.15 -19.64 -4.95
CA VAL A 165 14.74 -20.33 -3.72
C VAL A 165 13.24 -20.56 -3.72
N VAL A 166 12.45 -19.54 -4.08
CA VAL A 166 10.99 -19.66 -4.19
C VAL A 166 10.63 -20.74 -5.22
N LYS A 167 11.26 -20.71 -6.39
CA LYS A 167 11.05 -21.73 -7.42
C LYS A 167 11.44 -23.13 -6.94
N ALA A 168 12.56 -23.28 -6.27
CA ALA A 168 12.99 -24.57 -5.72
C ALA A 168 12.00 -25.11 -4.68
N ASN A 169 11.44 -24.23 -3.84
CA ASN A 169 10.39 -24.59 -2.88
C ASN A 169 9.13 -25.07 -3.61
N ILE A 170 8.66 -24.36 -4.63
CA ILE A 170 7.49 -24.77 -5.45
C ILE A 170 7.75 -26.12 -6.11
N ASP A 171 8.90 -26.29 -6.78
CA ASP A 171 9.27 -27.54 -7.47
C ASP A 171 9.43 -28.72 -6.50
N ALA A 172 9.82 -28.46 -5.25
CA ALA A 172 9.88 -29.45 -4.16
C ALA A 172 8.49 -29.78 -3.56
N GLY A 173 7.42 -29.14 -4.04
CA GLY A 173 6.06 -29.37 -3.60
C GLY A 173 5.63 -28.52 -2.41
N ALA A 174 6.26 -27.35 -2.18
CA ALA A 174 5.77 -26.38 -1.21
C ALA A 174 4.29 -26.11 -1.47
N SER A 175 3.48 -26.29 -0.43
CA SER A 175 2.05 -26.06 -0.50
C SER A 175 1.79 -24.56 -0.38
N ILE A 176 2.13 -23.80 -1.41
CA ILE A 176 1.67 -22.42 -1.59
C ILE A 176 0.55 -22.41 -2.63
N ASP A 177 -0.42 -21.54 -2.41
CA ASP A 177 -1.61 -21.39 -3.23
C ASP A 177 -1.51 -20.16 -4.13
N GLY A 178 -0.78 -19.14 -3.66
CA GLY A 178 -0.32 -18.00 -4.46
C GLY A 178 1.01 -17.48 -3.94
N PHE A 179 1.39 -16.27 -4.37
CA PHE A 179 2.56 -15.56 -3.85
C PHE A 179 2.31 -14.06 -3.83
N PHE A 180 2.84 -13.41 -2.80
CA PHE A 180 2.83 -11.96 -2.64
C PHE A 180 4.25 -11.43 -2.89
N SER A 181 4.38 -10.43 -3.75
CA SER A 181 5.68 -9.81 -4.03
C SER A 181 5.87 -8.51 -3.24
N TRP A 182 7.02 -8.39 -2.57
CA TRP A 182 7.48 -7.18 -1.91
C TRP A 182 8.32 -6.27 -2.83
N ASP A 183 8.45 -6.60 -4.11
CA ASP A 183 9.18 -5.80 -5.12
C ASP A 183 8.33 -4.62 -5.61
N MET A 184 8.09 -3.63 -4.74
CA MET A 184 7.16 -2.53 -5.04
C MET A 184 7.84 -1.19 -5.35
N TRP A 185 9.14 -1.07 -5.08
CA TRP A 185 9.90 0.16 -5.31
C TRP A 185 11.01 -0.04 -6.36
N PRO A 186 11.26 0.95 -7.22
CA PRO A 186 12.28 0.85 -8.26
C PRO A 186 13.70 0.98 -7.71
N GLU A 187 14.66 0.29 -8.31
CA GLU A 187 16.08 0.48 -7.97
C GLU A 187 16.63 1.77 -8.61
N GLY A 188 17.21 2.64 -7.79
CA GLY A 188 17.90 3.85 -8.23
C GLY A 188 16.97 4.89 -8.86
N ALA A 189 17.51 5.64 -9.83
CA ALA A 189 16.80 6.74 -10.50
C ALA A 189 15.74 6.28 -11.51
N ASN A 190 15.40 5.00 -11.55
CA ASN A 190 14.48 4.44 -12.55
C ASN A 190 13.02 4.63 -12.10
N ASP A 191 12.11 4.66 -13.08
CA ASP A 191 10.69 4.48 -12.83
C ASP A 191 10.39 3.00 -12.56
N MET A 192 9.32 2.74 -11.82
CA MET A 192 8.86 1.36 -11.59
C MET A 192 8.34 0.74 -12.88
N THR A 193 8.49 -0.58 -13.04
CA THR A 193 7.98 -1.32 -14.20
C THR A 193 7.17 -2.53 -13.74
N THR A 194 6.41 -3.13 -14.66
CA THR A 194 5.70 -4.40 -14.46
C THR A 194 6.61 -5.64 -14.59
N THR A 195 7.91 -5.45 -14.83
CA THR A 195 8.84 -6.55 -15.05
C THR A 195 8.97 -7.47 -13.83
N PRO A 196 9.13 -6.96 -12.58
CA PRO A 196 9.17 -7.81 -11.40
C PRO A 196 7.89 -8.64 -11.25
N ASP A 197 6.72 -8.02 -11.45
CA ASP A 197 5.41 -8.68 -11.32
C ASP A 197 5.24 -9.83 -12.32
N THR A 198 5.47 -9.53 -13.61
CA THR A 198 5.34 -10.52 -14.68
C THR A 198 6.41 -11.63 -14.58
N THR A 199 7.56 -11.32 -13.97
CA THR A 199 8.57 -12.33 -13.64
C THR A 199 8.05 -13.27 -12.55
N TRP A 200 7.45 -12.75 -11.48
CA TRP A 200 6.83 -13.57 -10.44
C TRP A 200 5.67 -14.41 -10.97
N GLN A 201 4.73 -13.83 -11.72
CA GLN A 201 3.67 -14.59 -12.39
C GLN A 201 4.23 -15.75 -13.24
N GLY A 202 5.33 -15.50 -13.98
CA GLY A 202 6.01 -16.53 -14.77
C GLY A 202 6.64 -17.65 -13.94
N ILE A 203 7.13 -17.36 -12.73
CA ILE A 203 7.67 -18.36 -11.79
C ILE A 203 6.54 -19.20 -11.18
N LEU A 204 5.40 -18.56 -10.89
CA LEU A 204 4.25 -19.17 -10.21
C LEU A 204 3.45 -20.10 -11.11
N GLY A 205 3.39 -19.82 -12.42
CA GLY A 205 2.56 -20.58 -13.36
C GLY A 205 1.08 -20.30 -13.11
N ASP A 206 0.30 -21.34 -12.81
CA ASP A 206 -1.16 -21.24 -12.62
C ASP A 206 -1.57 -20.86 -11.18
N LYS A 207 -0.63 -20.40 -10.34
CA LYS A 207 -0.91 -19.99 -8.95
C LYS A 207 -1.26 -18.51 -8.90
N ASP A 208 -2.06 -18.14 -7.90
CA ASP A 208 -2.50 -16.76 -7.74
C ASP A 208 -1.34 -15.81 -7.40
N TYR A 209 -1.50 -14.55 -7.78
CA TYR A 209 -0.55 -13.49 -7.54
C TYR A 209 -1.20 -12.33 -6.79
N MET A 210 -0.57 -11.92 -5.69
CA MET A 210 -0.91 -10.68 -4.99
C MET A 210 0.18 -9.65 -5.31
N MET A 211 -0.24 -8.55 -5.94
CA MET A 211 0.65 -7.48 -6.37
C MET A 211 0.81 -6.44 -5.26
N GLY A 212 2.06 -6.07 -4.99
CA GLY A 212 2.40 -4.98 -4.08
C GLY A 212 2.26 -3.59 -4.69
N VAL A 213 1.64 -2.68 -3.95
CA VAL A 213 1.51 -1.26 -4.33
C VAL A 213 1.86 -0.38 -3.13
N SER A 214 2.83 0.53 -3.29
CA SER A 214 3.25 1.46 -2.25
C SER A 214 3.49 2.85 -2.83
N PRO A 215 3.11 3.94 -2.14
CA PRO A 215 3.26 5.29 -2.69
C PRO A 215 4.69 5.82 -2.61
N TRP A 216 5.43 5.47 -1.56
CA TRP A 216 6.70 6.09 -1.20
C TRP A 216 7.55 5.11 -0.38
N PHE A 217 8.81 5.42 -0.07
CA PHE A 217 9.56 4.74 0.99
C PHE A 217 10.68 5.65 1.47
N PHE A 218 10.72 5.96 2.75
CA PHE A 218 11.84 6.65 3.37
C PHE A 218 11.92 6.28 4.85
N THR A 219 13.12 5.94 5.31
CA THR A 219 13.37 5.70 6.73
C THR A 219 14.74 6.21 7.14
N ASP A 220 14.82 6.79 8.34
CA ASP A 220 16.05 7.18 9.01
C ASP A 220 16.02 6.74 10.48
N LEU A 221 16.14 5.43 10.67
CA LEU A 221 16.17 4.71 11.95
C LEU A 221 17.49 3.94 12.05
N GLU A 222 18.59 4.67 12.26
CA GLU A 222 19.95 4.13 12.41
C GLU A 222 20.00 2.96 13.41
N GLY A 223 19.33 3.11 14.56
CA GLY A 223 19.25 2.11 15.62
C GLY A 223 18.73 0.75 15.18
N TYR A 224 17.91 0.74 14.13
CA TYR A 224 17.29 -0.46 13.58
C TYR A 224 17.98 -0.91 12.29
N GLY A 225 19.10 -0.29 11.92
CA GLY A 225 19.81 -0.55 10.66
C GLY A 225 18.96 -0.19 9.44
N LYS A 226 18.06 0.80 9.58
CA LYS A 226 17.17 1.23 8.50
C LYS A 226 17.46 2.69 8.16
N GLN A 227 18.26 2.95 7.13
CA GLN A 227 18.53 4.31 6.63
C GLN A 227 18.56 4.28 5.10
N ARG A 228 17.38 4.27 4.48
CA ARG A 228 17.25 4.05 3.03
C ARG A 228 16.04 4.75 2.43
N LEU A 229 16.15 4.99 1.14
CA LEU A 229 15.17 5.66 0.29
C LEU A 229 15.11 4.95 -1.05
N TRP A 230 13.89 4.73 -1.54
CA TRP A 230 13.66 4.40 -2.96
C TRP A 230 12.88 5.53 -3.64
N ARG A 231 12.93 5.58 -4.97
CA ARG A 231 12.25 6.63 -5.73
C ARG A 231 10.72 6.44 -5.66
N GLY A 232 10.03 7.35 -4.96
CA GLY A 232 8.56 7.39 -4.89
C GLY A 232 7.90 8.43 -5.80
N ASP A 233 8.70 9.24 -6.52
CA ASP A 233 8.32 10.38 -7.36
C ASP A 233 6.97 10.23 -8.10
N ASP A 234 6.93 9.45 -9.19
CA ASP A 234 5.70 9.19 -9.96
C ASP A 234 5.01 7.88 -9.55
N LEU A 235 5.57 7.18 -8.55
CA LEU A 235 5.31 5.76 -8.26
C LEU A 235 3.84 5.49 -8.03
N TRP A 236 3.19 6.28 -7.16
CA TRP A 236 1.80 6.04 -6.78
C TRP A 236 0.85 6.05 -7.98
N ALA A 237 0.97 7.05 -8.87
CA ALA A 237 0.12 7.15 -10.05
C ALA A 237 0.42 6.05 -11.07
N GLN A 238 1.71 5.83 -11.37
CA GLN A 238 2.14 4.82 -12.33
C GLN A 238 1.74 3.41 -11.89
N ARG A 239 1.90 3.09 -10.61
CA ARG A 239 1.67 1.75 -10.09
C ARG A 239 0.20 1.33 -10.20
N TRP A 240 -0.74 2.26 -10.02
CA TRP A 240 -2.17 1.97 -10.22
C TRP A 240 -2.56 1.72 -11.67
N ASP A 241 -1.89 2.32 -12.65
CA ASP A 241 -2.07 1.93 -14.05
C ASP A 241 -1.43 0.57 -14.34
N GLN A 242 -0.26 0.29 -13.74
CA GLN A 242 0.41 -1.02 -13.84
C GLN A 242 -0.42 -2.17 -13.25
N VAL A 243 -1.22 -1.93 -12.21
CA VAL A 243 -2.19 -2.92 -11.68
C VAL A 243 -3.15 -3.41 -12.78
N MET A 244 -3.55 -2.53 -13.70
CA MET A 244 -4.40 -2.92 -14.83
C MET A 244 -3.65 -3.73 -15.90
N GLU A 245 -2.34 -3.53 -16.02
CA GLU A 245 -1.49 -4.26 -16.97
C GLU A 245 -1.12 -5.65 -16.47
N VAL A 246 -0.80 -5.76 -15.17
CA VAL A 246 -0.43 -7.01 -14.50
C VAL A 246 -1.64 -7.91 -14.28
N ASP A 247 -2.82 -7.31 -14.07
CA ASP A 247 -4.09 -7.99 -13.82
C ASP A 247 -4.02 -9.04 -12.69
N PRO A 248 -3.52 -8.69 -11.48
CA PRO A 248 -3.33 -9.64 -10.39
C PRO A 248 -4.67 -10.08 -9.79
N GLU A 249 -4.69 -11.25 -9.13
CA GLU A 249 -5.84 -11.72 -8.36
C GLU A 249 -6.15 -10.80 -7.17
N TRP A 250 -5.12 -10.28 -6.53
CA TRP A 250 -5.23 -9.32 -5.42
C TRP A 250 -4.19 -8.21 -5.48
N VAL A 251 -4.51 -7.10 -4.81
CA VAL A 251 -3.55 -6.02 -4.55
C VAL A 251 -3.40 -5.86 -3.05
N GLU A 252 -2.17 -5.69 -2.57
CA GLU A 252 -1.88 -5.27 -1.21
C GLU A 252 -1.18 -3.90 -1.21
N ILE A 253 -1.82 -2.93 -0.57
CA ILE A 253 -1.27 -1.59 -0.35
C ILE A 253 -0.36 -1.62 0.87
N VAL A 254 0.91 -1.26 0.68
CA VAL A 254 1.94 -1.22 1.72
C VAL A 254 2.28 0.27 1.96
N THR A 255 1.80 0.89 3.03
CA THR A 255 1.04 0.33 4.17
C THR A 255 -0.10 1.23 4.62
N TRP A 256 -0.93 0.75 5.54
CA TRP A 256 -1.88 1.57 6.27
C TRP A 256 -1.18 2.45 7.32
N ASN A 257 -0.27 1.92 8.14
CA ASN A 257 0.23 2.61 9.34
C ASN A 257 1.72 2.41 9.66
N ASP A 258 2.56 2.12 8.66
CA ASP A 258 4.01 2.09 8.88
C ASP A 258 4.62 3.49 8.76
N TYR A 259 4.64 4.20 9.90
CA TYR A 259 5.12 5.57 9.96
C TYR A 259 6.64 5.68 9.83
N GLY A 260 7.39 4.71 10.38
CA GLY A 260 8.85 4.73 10.37
C GLY A 260 9.47 4.53 8.99
N GLU A 261 8.70 3.98 8.05
CA GLU A 261 9.12 3.78 6.65
C GLU A 261 8.40 4.71 5.66
N SER A 262 7.63 5.67 6.17
CA SER A 262 7.06 6.79 5.41
C SER A 262 6.14 6.42 4.24
N HIS A 263 5.56 5.22 4.25
CA HIS A 263 4.68 4.74 3.17
C HIS A 263 3.27 4.39 3.62
N TYR A 264 2.89 4.87 4.80
CA TYR A 264 1.54 4.78 5.32
C TYR A 264 0.57 5.64 4.48
N ILE A 265 -0.65 5.15 4.29
CA ILE A 265 -1.78 5.90 3.71
C ILE A 265 -2.89 6.16 4.74
N GLY A 266 -2.80 5.58 5.94
CA GLY A 266 -3.71 5.75 7.07
C GLY A 266 -3.49 7.07 7.81
N PRO A 267 -4.42 7.49 8.70
CA PRO A 267 -4.19 8.64 9.58
C PRO A 267 -3.05 8.35 10.55
N ILE A 268 -2.25 9.38 10.88
CA ILE A 268 -1.17 9.23 11.86
C ILE A 268 -1.75 8.91 13.24
N TRP A 269 -1.25 7.83 13.84
CA TRP A 269 -1.41 7.50 15.25
C TRP A 269 -0.10 7.79 15.97
N GLU A 270 -0.04 8.90 16.70
CA GLU A 270 1.17 9.42 17.34
C GLU A 270 1.89 8.38 18.21
N ALA A 271 1.14 7.59 18.99
CA ALA A 271 1.74 6.54 19.83
C ALA A 271 2.32 5.36 19.03
N GLY A 272 1.99 5.24 17.74
CA GLY A 272 2.54 4.24 16.84
C GLY A 272 3.79 4.69 16.09
N ILE A 273 4.19 5.97 16.22
CA ILE A 273 5.44 6.46 15.62
C ILE A 273 6.63 5.89 16.41
N PRO A 274 7.65 5.30 15.77
CA PRO A 274 8.88 4.90 16.45
C PRO A 274 9.53 6.07 17.20
N GLN A 275 9.79 5.91 18.49
CA GLN A 275 10.27 6.97 19.40
C GLN A 275 11.47 6.54 20.26
N ASP A 276 12.27 5.60 19.75
CA ASP A 276 13.40 5.01 20.47
C ASP A 276 14.66 5.87 20.35
N THR A 277 14.59 7.06 20.96
CA THR A 277 15.70 8.02 21.03
C THR A 277 16.96 7.45 21.68
N ALA A 278 16.83 6.45 22.56
CA ALA A 278 17.96 5.85 23.26
C ALA A 278 18.83 5.00 22.33
N ASN A 279 18.24 4.49 21.24
CA ASN A 279 18.92 3.67 20.25
C ASN A 279 19.10 4.37 18.89
N ASN A 280 18.89 5.69 18.77
CA ASN A 280 18.89 6.41 17.49
C ASN A 280 17.82 5.90 16.49
N ALA A 281 16.61 5.66 16.97
CA ALA A 281 15.47 5.25 16.15
C ALA A 281 14.19 6.04 16.53
N ASP A 282 14.25 7.37 16.38
CA ASP A 282 13.11 8.28 16.53
C ASP A 282 12.65 8.79 15.15
N ALA A 283 11.44 8.41 14.75
CA ALA A 283 10.84 8.80 13.47
C ALA A 283 10.11 10.14 13.51
N ARG A 284 9.83 10.69 14.70
CA ARG A 284 8.93 11.85 14.85
C ARG A 284 9.37 13.06 14.02
N TRP A 285 10.67 13.31 13.93
CA TRP A 285 11.19 14.48 13.24
C TRP A 285 10.88 14.49 11.73
N TYR A 286 10.67 13.32 11.11
CA TYR A 286 10.27 13.23 9.70
C TYR A 286 8.81 12.82 9.47
N VAL A 287 8.10 12.37 10.51
CA VAL A 287 6.68 11.96 10.43
C VAL A 287 5.74 13.08 10.86
N GLU A 288 6.07 13.85 11.91
CA GLU A 288 5.19 14.90 12.42
C GLU A 288 4.89 15.96 11.35
N GLY A 289 3.60 16.19 11.09
CA GLY A 289 3.15 17.15 10.07
C GLY A 289 3.18 16.63 8.63
N MET A 290 3.59 15.38 8.39
CA MET A 290 3.61 14.74 7.07
C MET A 290 2.40 13.81 6.88
N GLY A 291 1.18 14.34 6.99
CA GLY A 291 -0.02 13.53 6.75
C GLY A 291 -0.07 12.99 5.31
N HIS A 292 -0.39 11.71 5.14
CA HIS A 292 -0.44 11.02 3.84
C HIS A 292 -1.86 10.72 3.35
N GLN A 293 -2.89 11.22 4.03
CA GLN A 293 -4.29 10.85 3.79
C GLN A 293 -4.74 11.04 2.34
N HIS A 294 -4.22 12.05 1.65
CA HIS A 294 -4.66 12.41 0.30
C HIS A 294 -4.15 11.45 -0.79
N TRP A 295 -3.25 10.52 -0.48
CA TRP A 295 -3.00 9.39 -1.38
C TRP A 295 -4.22 8.48 -1.51
N ARG A 296 -5.15 8.51 -0.54
CA ARG A 296 -6.42 7.77 -0.60
C ARG A 296 -7.49 8.43 -1.46
N ASP A 297 -7.37 9.71 -1.81
CA ASP A 297 -8.47 10.47 -2.45
C ASP A 297 -8.93 9.87 -3.79
N LEU A 298 -7.98 9.30 -4.53
CA LEU A 298 -8.20 8.70 -5.84
C LEU A 298 -8.37 7.18 -5.80
N LEU A 299 -8.14 6.54 -4.65
CA LEU A 299 -8.26 5.08 -4.49
C LEU A 299 -9.64 4.54 -4.87
N PRO A 300 -10.78 5.18 -4.52
CA PRO A 300 -12.09 4.70 -4.94
C PRO A 300 -12.21 4.53 -6.46
N TYR A 301 -11.63 5.45 -7.25
CA TYR A 301 -11.62 5.36 -8.71
C TYR A 301 -10.72 4.22 -9.19
N TYR A 302 -9.47 4.17 -8.71
CA TYR A 302 -8.50 3.16 -9.14
C TYR A 302 -8.91 1.74 -8.76
N ILE A 303 -9.38 1.53 -7.53
CA ILE A 303 -9.80 0.23 -7.04
C ILE A 303 -11.08 -0.24 -7.77
N ALA A 304 -12.05 0.64 -7.98
CA ALA A 304 -13.23 0.29 -8.78
C ALA A 304 -12.87 -0.09 -10.22
N ARG A 305 -11.94 0.65 -10.84
CA ARG A 305 -11.42 0.34 -12.18
C ARG A 305 -10.75 -1.04 -12.22
N TYR A 306 -9.91 -1.35 -11.24
CA TYR A 306 -9.25 -2.65 -11.12
C TYR A 306 -10.24 -3.80 -10.95
N LYS A 307 -11.18 -3.67 -10.00
CA LYS A 307 -12.13 -4.74 -9.67
C LYS A 307 -13.15 -5.00 -10.77
N ASN A 308 -13.55 -3.97 -11.52
CA ASN A 308 -14.54 -4.08 -12.58
C ASN A 308 -13.91 -4.31 -13.97
N GLY A 309 -12.62 -4.06 -14.13
CA GLY A 309 -11.94 -4.10 -15.44
C GLY A 309 -12.25 -2.91 -16.36
N GLU A 310 -13.06 -1.94 -15.91
CA GLU A 310 -13.42 -0.75 -16.66
C GLU A 310 -13.45 0.49 -15.76
N ALA A 311 -13.12 1.65 -16.33
CA ALA A 311 -13.12 2.92 -15.60
C ALA A 311 -14.54 3.31 -15.15
N PRO A 312 -14.76 3.63 -13.86
CA PRO A 312 -16.04 4.16 -13.41
C PRO A 312 -16.24 5.60 -13.92
N GLU A 313 -17.49 6.07 -13.88
CA GLU A 313 -17.79 7.49 -14.17
C GLU A 313 -17.12 8.40 -13.13
N VAL A 314 -16.53 9.50 -13.59
CA VAL A 314 -16.00 10.55 -12.72
C VAL A 314 -17.14 11.50 -12.33
N THR A 315 -17.69 11.29 -11.15
CA THR A 315 -18.79 12.10 -10.59
C THR A 315 -18.31 13.31 -9.80
N GLU A 316 -17.07 13.27 -9.33
CA GLU A 316 -16.42 14.33 -8.55
C GLU A 316 -14.99 14.51 -9.05
N GLU A 317 -14.60 15.76 -9.29
CA GLU A 317 -13.23 16.09 -9.68
C GLU A 317 -12.37 16.29 -8.44
N LYS A 318 -11.14 15.76 -8.50
CA LYS A 318 -10.20 15.79 -7.37
C LYS A 318 -8.79 16.09 -7.85
N ILE A 319 -7.94 16.62 -6.99
CA ILE A 319 -6.49 16.66 -7.20
C ILE A 319 -5.83 16.10 -5.94
N SER A 320 -4.89 15.18 -6.12
CA SER A 320 -3.98 14.72 -5.07
C SER A 320 -2.55 15.06 -5.49
N TRP A 321 -1.73 15.54 -4.58
CA TRP A 321 -0.35 15.95 -4.84
C TRP A 321 0.60 15.53 -3.72
N TRP A 322 1.87 15.36 -4.06
CA TRP A 322 2.92 15.06 -3.10
C TRP A 322 4.27 15.62 -3.53
N TYR A 323 5.08 15.99 -2.54
CA TYR A 323 6.44 16.51 -2.74
C TYR A 323 7.21 16.60 -1.43
N ARG A 324 8.54 16.69 -1.52
CA ARG A 324 9.38 17.07 -0.38
C ARG A 324 9.26 18.57 -0.12
N LEU A 325 9.24 18.97 1.15
CA LEU A 325 9.15 20.39 1.54
C LEU A 325 10.46 21.17 1.36
N THR A 326 11.54 20.51 0.97
CA THR A 326 12.85 21.11 0.71
C THR A 326 13.50 20.50 -0.55
N PRO A 327 14.39 21.23 -1.24
CA PRO A 327 15.24 20.65 -2.29
C PRO A 327 15.99 19.42 -1.79
N LYS A 328 16.23 18.44 -2.66
CA LYS A 328 16.88 17.15 -2.31
C LYS A 328 18.28 17.33 -1.73
N ALA A 329 18.97 18.41 -2.07
CA ALA A 329 20.31 18.72 -1.56
C ALA A 329 20.32 19.53 -0.26
N ALA A 330 19.16 19.95 0.27
CA ALA A 330 19.06 20.76 1.48
C ALA A 330 19.28 19.91 2.75
N GLY A 331 19.96 20.45 3.75
CA GLY A 331 20.29 19.72 4.98
C GLY A 331 21.28 18.53 4.83
N THR A 332 21.54 17.87 5.96
CA THR A 332 22.44 16.71 6.09
C THR A 332 21.68 15.39 6.14
N THR A 333 22.30 14.30 5.69
CA THR A 333 21.72 12.95 5.75
C THR A 333 22.81 11.89 5.73
N ASP A 334 22.55 10.77 6.40
CA ASP A 334 23.31 9.52 6.27
C ASP A 334 22.51 8.44 5.51
N VAL A 335 21.32 8.79 5.04
CA VAL A 335 20.43 7.90 4.28
C VAL A 335 21.04 7.57 2.93
N THR A 336 20.95 6.31 2.55
CA THR A 336 21.38 5.84 1.25
C THR A 336 20.21 5.71 0.29
N GLY A 337 20.49 5.89 -1.00
CA GLY A 337 19.60 5.42 -2.04
C GLY A 337 19.67 3.88 -2.16
N ASN A 338 18.52 3.23 -2.18
CA ASN A 338 18.31 1.77 -2.14
C ASN A 338 18.74 1.09 -0.83
N ASP A 339 18.46 -0.22 -0.73
CA ASP A 339 19.01 -1.08 0.31
C ASP A 339 20.38 -1.63 -0.08
N CYS A 340 21.44 -1.07 0.51
CA CYS A 340 22.82 -1.43 0.18
C CYS A 340 23.24 -2.86 0.59
N SER A 341 22.37 -3.62 1.26
CA SER A 341 22.65 -5.03 1.61
C SER A 341 22.49 -5.98 0.42
N TYR A 342 21.69 -5.61 -0.59
CA TYR A 342 21.48 -6.41 -1.80
C TYR A 342 21.38 -5.59 -3.10
N GLN A 343 21.22 -4.28 -3.03
CA GLN A 343 21.24 -3.36 -4.17
C GLN A 343 22.50 -2.49 -4.19
N THR A 344 22.73 -1.81 -5.31
CA THR A 344 23.79 -0.81 -5.38
C THR A 344 23.44 0.37 -4.49
N CYS A 345 24.38 0.73 -3.61
CA CYS A 345 24.28 1.92 -2.77
C CYS A 345 24.45 3.18 -3.61
N LEU A 346 23.47 4.09 -3.58
CA LEU A 346 23.47 5.32 -4.37
C LEU A 346 23.35 6.56 -3.47
N ASP A 347 23.75 7.71 -4.00
CA ASP A 347 23.42 9.00 -3.37
C ASP A 347 21.91 9.27 -3.61
N PRO A 348 21.12 9.53 -2.56
CA PRO A 348 19.73 9.94 -2.73
C PRO A 348 19.51 11.08 -3.74
N ASN A 349 20.47 12.00 -3.87
CA ASN A 349 20.39 13.12 -4.83
C ASN A 349 20.38 12.64 -6.29
N ASP A 350 20.90 11.46 -6.56
CA ASP A 350 20.88 10.84 -7.89
C ASP A 350 19.57 10.08 -8.13
N ILE A 351 18.80 9.77 -7.09
CA ILE A 351 17.56 9.00 -7.16
C ILE A 351 16.34 9.90 -7.29
N VAL A 352 16.18 10.88 -6.39
CA VAL A 352 14.94 11.66 -6.32
C VAL A 352 15.00 12.95 -7.13
N GLN A 353 13.83 13.40 -7.59
CA GLN A 353 13.72 14.63 -8.37
C GLN A 353 13.11 15.79 -7.56
N ASP A 354 13.62 17.01 -7.75
CA ASP A 354 13.06 18.22 -7.14
C ASP A 354 11.86 18.72 -7.93
N GLU A 355 10.75 17.99 -7.81
CA GLU A 355 9.48 18.28 -8.48
C GLU A 355 8.30 18.15 -7.53
N VAL A 356 7.20 18.81 -7.87
CA VAL A 356 5.88 18.52 -7.31
C VAL A 356 5.15 17.55 -8.21
N PHE A 357 4.63 16.47 -7.65
CA PHE A 357 3.90 15.43 -8.37
C PHE A 357 2.42 15.53 -8.04
N PHE A 358 1.55 15.39 -9.04
CA PHE A 358 0.13 15.54 -8.83
C PHE A 358 -0.71 14.79 -9.85
N THR A 359 -1.85 14.28 -9.41
CA THR A 359 -2.83 13.60 -10.25
C THR A 359 -4.18 14.28 -10.08
N ALA A 360 -4.76 14.73 -11.19
CA ALA A 360 -6.12 15.27 -11.22
C ALA A 360 -7.08 14.25 -11.82
N LEU A 361 -8.20 13.99 -11.14
CA LEU A 361 -9.31 13.19 -11.65
C LEU A 361 -10.28 14.11 -12.40
N ILE A 362 -10.33 13.97 -13.72
CA ILE A 362 -11.03 14.89 -14.62
C ILE A 362 -12.32 14.27 -15.16
N SER A 363 -13.43 14.99 -15.07
CA SER A 363 -14.74 14.59 -15.60
C SER A 363 -14.96 14.98 -17.07
N ASP A 364 -14.34 16.08 -17.51
CA ASP A 364 -14.36 16.54 -18.91
C ASP A 364 -12.99 17.14 -19.26
N ALA A 365 -12.32 16.56 -20.25
CA ALA A 365 -11.00 17.00 -20.72
C ALA A 365 -11.08 18.18 -21.71
N SER A 366 -12.26 18.50 -22.23
CA SER A 366 -12.45 19.55 -23.25
C SER A 366 -12.16 20.92 -22.66
N ASN A 367 -11.13 21.61 -23.20
CA ASN A 367 -10.66 22.91 -22.71
C ASN A 367 -10.36 22.92 -21.20
N THR A 368 -9.89 21.80 -20.67
CA THR A 368 -9.51 21.64 -19.27
C THR A 368 -8.00 21.60 -19.14
N ASN A 369 -7.47 22.33 -18.17
CA ASN A 369 -6.07 22.31 -17.78
C ASN A 369 -5.95 22.06 -16.28
N VAL A 370 -4.91 21.35 -15.88
CA VAL A 370 -4.42 21.32 -14.50
C VAL A 370 -3.30 22.34 -14.39
N VAL A 371 -3.45 23.29 -13.47
CA VAL A 371 -2.54 24.43 -13.31
C VAL A 371 -1.84 24.30 -11.97
N VAL A 372 -0.51 24.50 -11.97
CA VAL A 372 0.33 24.48 -10.78
C VAL A 372 1.13 25.78 -10.67
N GLN A 373 1.27 26.30 -9.46
CA GLN A 373 2.04 27.51 -9.16
C GLN A 373 2.84 27.30 -7.88
N ILE A 374 4.15 27.57 -7.91
CA ILE A 374 5.02 27.49 -6.73
C ILE A 374 5.37 28.92 -6.27
N GLY A 375 4.93 29.29 -5.07
CA GLY A 375 5.07 30.64 -4.54
C GLY A 375 4.39 31.68 -5.41
N ASP A 376 5.04 32.84 -5.58
CA ASP A 376 4.53 33.95 -6.40
C ASP A 376 5.03 33.91 -7.86
N ASN A 377 5.58 32.77 -8.31
CA ASN A 377 6.08 32.62 -9.68
C ASN A 377 4.94 32.46 -10.70
N ASP A 378 5.25 32.54 -11.99
CA ASP A 378 4.26 32.28 -13.04
C ASP A 378 3.70 30.85 -12.94
N ALA A 379 2.38 30.73 -13.05
CA ALA A 379 1.70 29.43 -13.05
C ALA A 379 1.99 28.66 -14.35
N VAL A 380 2.11 27.34 -14.23
CA VAL A 380 2.31 26.41 -15.36
C VAL A 380 1.03 25.62 -15.59
N SER A 381 0.63 25.51 -16.87
CA SER A 381 -0.61 24.88 -17.29
C SER A 381 -0.33 23.58 -18.03
N HIS A 382 -0.99 22.50 -17.61
CA HIS A 382 -0.92 21.17 -18.20
C HIS A 382 -2.29 20.81 -18.79
N ALA A 383 -2.38 20.61 -20.10
CA ALA A 383 -3.65 20.26 -20.73
C ALA A 383 -4.10 18.86 -20.30
N ALA A 384 -5.36 18.72 -19.87
CA ALA A 384 -5.94 17.41 -19.63
C ALA A 384 -6.06 16.65 -20.96
N THR A 385 -5.71 15.37 -20.96
CA THR A 385 -5.65 14.53 -22.16
C THR A 385 -6.79 13.51 -22.24
N ALA A 386 -7.40 13.18 -21.10
CA ALA A 386 -8.47 12.20 -21.00
C ALA A 386 -9.42 12.51 -19.85
N VAL A 387 -10.61 11.93 -19.90
CA VAL A 387 -11.49 11.77 -18.73
C VAL A 387 -10.87 10.69 -17.83
N GLY A 388 -10.89 10.90 -16.52
CA GLY A 388 -10.19 10.09 -15.54
C GLY A 388 -8.89 10.76 -15.04
N PRO A 389 -7.98 9.97 -14.44
CA PRO A 389 -6.73 10.48 -13.88
C PRO A 389 -5.82 11.06 -14.96
N ASN A 390 -5.29 12.26 -14.71
CA ASN A 390 -4.23 12.89 -15.48
C ASN A 390 -3.10 13.21 -14.50
N HIS A 391 -1.96 12.53 -14.67
CA HIS A 391 -0.79 12.66 -13.81
C HIS A 391 0.26 13.58 -14.45
N PHE A 392 0.86 14.46 -13.65
CA PHE A 392 1.87 15.41 -14.07
C PHE A 392 2.90 15.63 -12.95
N SER A 393 4.05 16.17 -13.34
CA SER A 393 5.03 16.73 -12.44
C SER A 393 5.45 18.13 -12.87
N GLN A 394 5.93 18.93 -11.91
CA GLN A 394 6.49 20.25 -12.15
C GLN A 394 7.75 20.47 -11.31
N ALA A 395 8.88 20.62 -11.98
CA ALA A 395 10.16 20.92 -11.32
C ALA A 395 10.10 22.18 -10.47
N PHE A 396 10.74 22.14 -9.30
CA PHE A 396 10.90 23.27 -8.40
C PHE A 396 11.63 24.41 -9.11
N ASN A 397 12.69 24.12 -9.87
CA ASN A 397 13.52 25.10 -10.58
C ASN A 397 13.99 26.27 -9.68
N GLY A 398 14.27 25.98 -8.41
CA GLY A 398 14.66 26.97 -7.40
C GLY A 398 13.52 27.85 -6.89
N GLN A 399 12.27 27.59 -7.29
CA GLN A 399 11.08 28.26 -6.77
C GLN A 399 10.75 27.73 -5.38
N LEU A 400 10.32 28.64 -4.50
CA LEU A 400 10.00 28.39 -3.10
C LEU A 400 8.64 29.03 -2.78
N GLY A 401 8.02 28.59 -1.70
CA GLY A 401 6.71 29.07 -1.24
C GLY A 401 5.61 28.03 -1.41
N ASN A 402 4.39 28.42 -1.02
CA ASN A 402 3.21 27.56 -1.09
C ASN A 402 2.96 27.10 -2.53
N VAL A 403 2.50 25.86 -2.70
CA VAL A 403 2.19 25.31 -4.01
C VAL A 403 0.68 25.30 -4.21
N THR A 404 0.18 26.00 -5.23
CA THR A 404 -1.25 26.02 -5.56
C THR A 404 -1.52 25.13 -6.76
N PHE A 405 -2.56 24.31 -6.67
CA PHE A 405 -3.02 23.41 -7.72
C PHE A 405 -4.45 23.79 -8.09
N SER A 406 -4.81 23.72 -9.38
CA SER A 406 -6.18 24.02 -9.83
C SER A 406 -6.58 23.21 -11.06
N ILE A 407 -7.85 22.84 -11.15
CA ILE A 407 -8.49 22.44 -12.41
C ILE A 407 -9.14 23.70 -12.99
N VAL A 408 -8.77 24.07 -14.21
CA VAL A 408 -9.30 25.22 -14.94
C VAL A 408 -9.97 24.72 -16.21
N ARG A 409 -11.26 25.01 -16.38
CA ARG A 409 -12.05 24.60 -17.56
C ARG A 409 -12.70 25.83 -18.18
N ASN A 410 -12.51 26.01 -19.48
CA ASN A 410 -13.01 27.20 -20.21
C ASN A 410 -12.61 28.53 -19.53
N ASP A 411 -11.35 28.62 -19.10
CA ASP A 411 -10.77 29.77 -18.37
C ASP A 411 -11.39 30.06 -16.99
N GLU A 412 -12.22 29.17 -16.45
CA GLU A 412 -12.79 29.27 -15.10
C GLU A 412 -12.18 28.20 -14.17
N THR A 413 -11.81 28.61 -12.95
CA THR A 413 -11.36 27.68 -11.92
C THR A 413 -12.53 26.83 -11.44
N VAL A 414 -12.43 25.51 -11.65
CA VAL A 414 -13.42 24.52 -11.19
C VAL A 414 -13.09 24.06 -9.77
N LEU A 415 -11.81 23.84 -9.50
CA LEU A 415 -11.31 23.30 -8.25
C LEU A 415 -9.94 23.91 -7.96
N THR A 416 -9.64 24.22 -6.70
CA THR A 416 -8.34 24.78 -6.32
C THR A 416 -7.97 24.39 -4.89
N GLY A 417 -6.69 24.12 -4.66
CA GLY A 417 -6.14 23.76 -3.36
C GLY A 417 -4.71 24.27 -3.22
N THR A 418 -4.26 24.46 -1.99
CA THR A 418 -2.92 24.97 -1.69
C THR A 418 -2.21 24.03 -0.73
N GLY A 419 -1.09 23.47 -1.18
CA GLY A 419 -0.17 22.69 -0.36
C GLY A 419 0.82 23.55 0.41
N TYR A 420 1.60 22.90 1.28
CA TYR A 420 2.62 23.54 2.10
C TYR A 420 3.75 24.19 1.30
N ALA A 421 4.42 25.15 1.93
CA ALA A 421 5.55 25.84 1.32
C ALA A 421 6.73 24.91 1.08
N ILE A 422 7.31 24.99 -0.11
CA ILE A 422 8.69 24.55 -0.35
C ILE A 422 9.60 25.61 0.27
N VAL A 423 10.49 25.19 1.17
CA VAL A 423 11.46 26.06 1.86
C VAL A 423 12.88 25.69 1.47
N ALA A 424 13.80 26.66 1.57
CA ALA A 424 15.17 26.48 1.12
C ALA A 424 15.94 25.43 1.93
N GLU A 425 15.68 25.35 3.25
CA GLU A 425 16.38 24.48 4.18
C GLU A 425 15.41 23.94 5.24
N PRO A 426 15.61 22.69 5.71
CA PRO A 426 14.83 22.12 6.79
C PRO A 426 15.15 22.81 8.12
N ALA A 427 14.14 22.95 8.99
CA ALA A 427 14.27 23.71 10.24
C ALA A 427 15.26 23.11 11.24
N ASN A 428 15.40 21.78 11.27
CA ASN A 428 16.35 21.05 12.10
C ASN A 428 17.72 20.84 11.41
N GLY A 429 17.87 21.26 10.14
CA GLY A 429 19.09 21.03 9.36
C GLY A 429 19.25 19.60 8.84
N GLU A 430 18.34 18.69 9.16
CA GLU A 430 18.34 17.30 8.72
C GLU A 430 17.43 17.14 7.51
N ARG A 431 17.88 16.36 6.54
CA ARG A 431 17.19 16.20 5.28
C ARG A 431 16.07 15.18 5.41
N ASN A 432 14.85 15.67 5.34
CA ASN A 432 13.64 14.84 5.33
C ASN A 432 13.26 14.45 3.90
N TYR A 433 13.33 13.16 3.56
CA TYR A 433 12.84 12.64 2.28
C TYR A 433 11.40 12.11 2.34
N ASN A 434 10.73 12.20 3.48
CA ASN A 434 9.30 11.95 3.58
C ASN A 434 8.54 12.95 2.70
N ALA A 435 7.44 12.50 2.09
CA ALA A 435 6.60 13.33 1.26
C ALA A 435 5.56 14.05 2.12
N TYR A 436 5.34 15.33 1.85
CA TYR A 436 4.08 15.96 2.20
C TYR A 436 3.05 15.56 1.14
N VAL A 437 1.84 15.18 1.56
CA VAL A 437 0.75 14.80 0.66
C VAL A 437 -0.46 15.68 0.95
N GLY A 438 -0.98 16.33 -0.09
CA GLY A 438 -2.18 17.16 0.00
C GLY A 438 -3.16 16.81 -1.10
N GLY A 439 -4.39 17.31 -0.96
CA GLY A 439 -5.43 17.08 -1.93
C GLY A 439 -6.59 18.04 -1.79
N VAL A 440 -7.46 18.07 -2.80
CA VAL A 440 -8.70 18.82 -2.79
C VAL A 440 -9.76 18.12 -3.66
N PRO A 441 -11.04 18.08 -3.24
CA PRO A 441 -11.52 18.39 -1.90
C PRO A 441 -10.95 17.42 -0.86
N ASP A 442 -11.01 17.78 0.42
CA ASP A 442 -10.70 16.81 1.47
C ASP A 442 -11.78 15.73 1.48
N THR A 443 -11.44 14.55 0.95
CA THR A 443 -12.39 13.45 0.72
C THR A 443 -12.89 12.85 2.04
N TYR A 444 -12.12 13.01 3.12
CA TYR A 444 -12.35 12.29 4.37
C TYR A 444 -12.64 13.20 5.56
N ASP A 445 -12.77 14.53 5.36
CA ASP A 445 -13.07 15.52 6.40
C ASP A 445 -14.30 15.20 7.28
N GLU A 446 -15.26 14.44 6.75
CA GLU A 446 -16.50 14.06 7.44
C GLU A 446 -16.44 12.69 8.16
N LEU A 447 -15.32 11.95 8.06
CA LEU A 447 -15.10 10.62 8.63
C LEU A 447 -13.98 10.62 9.67
#